data_AF-A0A1T3NXM4-F1
#
_entry.id   AF-A0A1T3NXM4-F1
#
_cell.length_a   1.000
_cell.length_b   1.000
_cell.length_c   1.000
_cell.angle_alpha   90.00
_cell.angle_beta   90.00
_cell.angle_gamma   90.00
#
_symmetry.space_group_name_H-M   'P 1'
#
loop_
_entity.id
_entity.type
_entity.pdbx_description
1 polymer ?
#
loop_
_entity_poly.entity_id
_entity_poly.type
_entity_poly.pdbx_seq_one_letter_code
_entity_poly.pdbx_strand_id
1 'polypeptide(L)'
;MIGAFVDLVAGHDDLTYAIEVGRQSRRWDALDTYAARMASIAVRERDSDMLRRGLVAALIAMKSTDDEREALPTLSLLYRAWEILDDRGLCFRAPRDLQVREEDDPFVAFARRSPDDRGIRAMGYREGSDSEGFRFLDQ
;
A
#
# COMPACT_ATOMS: atom_id res chain seq x y z
N MET A 1 -1.06 16.40 5.69
CA MET A 1 0.26 16.62 5.06
C MET A 1 0.67 15.43 4.20
N ILE A 2 0.72 14.20 4.73
CA ILE A 2 1.07 12.99 3.94
C ILE A 2 0.03 12.66 2.84
N GLY A 3 -1.28 12.73 3.13
CA GLY A 3 -2.30 12.46 2.11
C GLY A 3 -2.23 13.40 0.90
N ALA A 4 -2.03 14.70 1.13
CA ALA A 4 -1.84 15.67 0.05
C ALA A 4 -0.55 15.42 -0.76
N PHE A 5 0.51 14.93 -0.11
CA PHE A 5 1.73 14.51 -0.79
C PHE A 5 1.50 13.27 -1.66
N VAL A 6 0.80 12.26 -1.14
CA VAL A 6 0.44 11.05 -1.92
C VAL A 6 -0.45 11.41 -3.11
N ASP A 7 -1.43 12.29 -2.92
CA ASP A 7 -2.31 12.76 -3.99
C ASP A 7 -1.56 13.57 -5.05
N LEU A 8 -0.60 14.40 -4.63
CA LEU A 8 0.27 15.17 -5.52
C LEU A 8 1.15 14.25 -6.36
N VAL A 9 1.78 13.24 -5.73
CA VAL A 9 2.65 12.27 -6.42
C VAL A 9 1.84 11.37 -7.35
N ALA A 10 0.64 10.97 -6.95
CA ALA A 10 -0.25 10.20 -7.83
C ALA A 10 -0.77 11.01 -9.04
N GLY A 11 -0.68 12.35 -8.99
CA GLY A 11 -1.13 13.25 -10.05
C GLY A 11 -0.01 13.86 -10.90
N HIS A 12 1.27 13.61 -10.58
CA HIS A 12 2.42 14.22 -11.25
C HIS A 12 3.55 13.22 -11.55
N ASP A 13 4.34 13.51 -12.58
CA ASP A 13 5.44 12.67 -13.10
C ASP A 13 6.70 12.60 -12.21
N ASP A 14 6.64 12.88 -10.90
CA ASP A 14 7.84 13.03 -10.06
C ASP A 14 7.93 12.05 -8.88
N LEU A 15 7.83 10.77 -9.23
CA LEU A 15 8.10 9.66 -8.32
C LEU A 15 9.53 9.70 -7.79
N THR A 16 10.49 10.13 -8.62
CA THR A 16 11.90 10.24 -8.25
C THR A 16 12.07 11.22 -7.10
N TYR A 17 11.45 12.41 -7.17
CA TYR A 17 11.46 13.37 -6.07
C TYR A 17 10.77 12.81 -4.82
N ALA A 18 9.65 12.11 -4.96
CA ALA A 18 8.95 11.53 -3.82
C ALA A 18 9.79 10.49 -3.07
N ILE A 19 10.48 9.62 -3.81
CA ILE A 19 11.41 8.62 -3.28
C ILE A 19 12.61 9.33 -2.64
N GLU A 20 13.20 10.32 -3.31
CA GLU A 20 14.37 11.05 -2.79
C GLU A 20 14.04 11.77 -1.47
N VAL A 21 12.88 12.44 -1.40
CA VAL A 21 12.38 13.07 -0.17
C VAL A 21 12.11 12.03 0.92
N GLY A 22 11.54 10.88 0.56
CA GLY A 22 11.31 9.75 1.46
C GLY A 22 12.61 9.23 2.09
N ARG A 23 13.63 8.99 1.27
CA ARG A 23 14.98 8.54 1.67
C ARG A 23 15.67 9.57 2.57
N GLN A 24 15.69 10.83 2.17
CA GLN A 24 16.38 11.90 2.92
C GLN A 24 15.72 12.17 4.27
N SER A 25 14.40 12.05 4.35
CA SER A 25 13.65 12.39 5.56
C SER A 25 13.49 11.23 6.54
N ARG A 26 13.87 9.99 6.16
CA ARG A 26 13.52 8.75 6.88
C ARG A 26 12.04 8.64 7.23
N ARG A 27 11.17 9.05 6.31
CA ARG A 27 9.72 9.17 6.54
C ARG A 27 8.91 7.97 6.04
N TRP A 28 9.56 6.88 5.65
CA TRP A 28 8.87 5.69 5.13
C TRP A 28 7.91 5.06 6.16
N ASP A 29 8.24 5.07 7.45
CA ASP A 29 7.33 4.59 8.52
C ASP A 29 5.95 5.29 8.50
N ALA A 30 5.94 6.59 8.16
CA ALA A 30 4.72 7.37 8.10
C ALA A 30 3.91 7.08 6.82
N LEU A 31 4.59 6.71 5.72
CA LEU A 31 3.96 6.23 4.48
C LEU A 31 3.40 4.82 4.67
N ASP A 32 4.10 3.93 5.36
CA ASP A 32 3.62 2.59 5.72
C ASP A 32 2.40 2.66 6.64
N THR A 33 2.48 3.48 7.71
CA THR A 33 1.33 3.72 8.60
C THR A 33 0.14 4.27 7.82
N TYR A 34 0.39 5.20 6.89
CA TYR A 34 -0.66 5.75 6.03
C TYR A 34 -1.25 4.67 5.12
N ALA A 35 -0.43 3.85 4.48
CA ALA A 35 -0.86 2.77 3.60
C ALA A 35 -1.69 1.70 4.34
N ALA A 36 -1.26 1.27 5.52
CA ALA A 36 -2.01 0.34 6.37
C ALA A 36 -3.38 0.91 6.77
N ARG A 37 -3.44 2.21 7.10
CA ARG A 37 -4.71 2.90 7.40
C ARG A 37 -5.62 2.95 6.17
N MET A 38 -5.07 3.26 5.00
CA MET A 38 -5.83 3.28 3.75
C MET A 38 -6.39 1.90 3.40
N ALA A 39 -5.67 0.81 3.66
CA ALA A 39 -6.19 -0.55 3.46
C ALA A 39 -7.44 -0.81 4.32
N SER A 40 -7.42 -0.37 5.58
CA SER A 40 -8.57 -0.49 6.48
C SER A 40 -9.76 0.36 6.03
N ILE A 41 -9.51 1.63 5.67
CA ILE A 41 -10.55 2.57 5.21
C ILE A 41 -11.16 2.09 3.90
N ALA A 42 -10.36 1.60 2.96
CA ALA A 42 -10.85 1.11 1.68
C ALA A 42 -11.88 -0.01 1.85
N VAL A 43 -11.60 -0.98 2.73
CA VAL A 43 -12.55 -2.06 3.03
C VAL A 43 -13.80 -1.52 3.74
N ARG A 44 -13.61 -0.65 4.73
CA ARG A 44 -14.69 -0.05 5.52
C ARG A 44 -15.68 0.72 4.67
N GLU A 45 -15.18 1.58 3.79
CA GLU A 45 -15.98 2.49 2.97
C GLU A 45 -16.31 1.93 1.59
N ARG A 46 -15.82 0.72 1.26
CA ARG A 46 -15.91 0.12 -0.08
C ARG A 46 -15.35 1.04 -1.18
N ASP A 47 -14.24 1.71 -0.87
CA ASP A 47 -13.63 2.73 -1.73
C ASP A 47 -12.27 2.29 -2.28
N SER A 48 -12.25 1.93 -3.56
CA SER A 48 -11.03 1.55 -4.27
C SER A 48 -10.02 2.70 -4.42
N ASP A 49 -10.43 3.97 -4.37
CA ASP A 49 -9.47 5.09 -4.44
C ASP A 49 -8.62 5.16 -3.16
N MET A 50 -9.21 4.83 -2.00
CA MET A 50 -8.45 4.71 -0.76
C MET A 50 -7.40 3.61 -0.87
N LEU A 51 -7.77 2.45 -1.42
CA LEU A 51 -6.82 1.37 -1.65
C LEU A 51 -5.70 1.78 -2.62
N ARG A 52 -6.05 2.50 -3.69
CA ARG A 52 -5.08 3.06 -4.66
C ARG A 52 -4.06 3.97 -3.98
N ARG A 53 -4.50 4.91 -3.13
CA ARG A 53 -3.62 5.80 -2.36
C ARG A 53 -2.70 5.02 -1.42
N GLY A 54 -3.23 3.96 -0.80
CA GLY A 54 -2.44 3.06 0.04
C GLY A 54 -1.35 2.34 -0.74
N LEU A 55 -1.66 1.82 -1.93
CA LEU A 55 -0.69 1.20 -2.84
C LEU A 55 0.41 2.19 -3.24
N VAL A 56 0.03 3.41 -3.64
CA VAL A 56 1.02 4.45 -4.00
C VAL A 56 1.96 4.74 -2.83
N ALA A 57 1.42 4.93 -1.63
CA ALA A 57 2.23 5.20 -0.44
C ALA A 57 3.18 4.04 -0.10
N ALA A 58 2.71 2.78 -0.18
CA ALA A 58 3.54 1.60 0.06
C ALA A 58 4.67 1.47 -0.98
N LEU A 59 4.39 1.79 -2.24
CA LEU A 59 5.41 1.77 -3.30
C LEU A 59 6.50 2.82 -3.06
N ILE A 60 6.12 4.03 -2.66
CA ILE A 60 7.09 5.07 -2.28
C ILE A 60 7.90 4.62 -1.04
N ALA A 61 7.23 4.07 -0.02
CA ALA A 61 7.89 3.59 1.20
C ALA A 61 8.93 2.50 0.89
N MET A 62 8.53 1.48 0.12
CA MET A 62 9.38 0.37 -0.27
C MET A 62 10.61 0.82 -1.09
N LYS A 63 10.44 1.78 -2.01
CA LYS A 63 11.56 2.35 -2.77
C LYS A 63 12.43 3.32 -1.96
N SER A 64 11.95 3.75 -0.80
CA SER A 64 12.67 4.65 0.11
C SER A 64 13.39 3.94 1.26
N THR A 65 13.09 2.67 1.53
CA THR A 65 13.83 1.85 2.51
C THR A 65 15.02 1.13 1.85
N ASP A 66 16.02 0.80 2.66
CA ASP A 66 17.16 -0.05 2.24
C ASP A 66 16.83 -1.55 2.36
N ASP A 67 15.73 -1.91 3.02
CA ASP A 67 15.23 -3.29 3.15
C ASP A 67 13.77 -3.40 2.69
N GLU A 68 13.57 -3.84 1.45
CA GLU A 68 12.22 -4.02 0.87
C GLU A 68 11.32 -4.97 1.68
N ARG A 69 11.89 -5.81 2.56
CA ARG A 69 11.12 -6.70 3.43
C ARG A 69 10.27 -5.94 4.45
N GLU A 70 10.67 -4.71 4.79
CA GLU A 70 9.93 -3.84 5.70
C GLU A 70 8.55 -3.46 5.14
N ALA A 71 8.38 -3.47 3.81
CA ALA A 71 7.11 -3.17 3.16
C ALA A 71 6.16 -4.39 3.05
N LEU A 72 6.66 -5.62 3.23
CA LEU A 72 5.86 -6.84 3.07
C LEU A 72 4.63 -6.90 3.98
N PRO A 73 4.70 -6.49 5.26
CA PRO A 73 3.54 -6.48 6.13
C PRO A 73 2.45 -5.54 5.59
N THR A 74 2.81 -4.31 5.20
CA THR A 74 1.88 -3.35 4.59
C THR A 74 1.29 -3.87 3.28
N LEU A 75 2.10 -4.46 2.40
CA LEU A 75 1.65 -5.06 1.14
C LEU A 75 0.64 -6.19 1.37
N SER A 76 0.79 -6.97 2.44
CA SER A 76 -0.18 -8.01 2.81
C SER A 76 -1.56 -7.43 3.15
N LEU A 77 -1.60 -6.29 3.83
CA LEU A 77 -2.86 -5.62 4.18
C LEU A 77 -3.55 -5.07 2.94
N LEU A 78 -2.79 -4.43 2.05
CA LEU A 78 -3.30 -3.89 0.79
C LEU A 78 -3.78 -5.02 -0.13
N TYR A 79 -3.06 -6.13 -0.17
CA TYR A 79 -3.46 -7.32 -0.95
C TYR A 79 -4.75 -7.92 -0.40
N ARG A 80 -4.88 -8.02 0.93
CA ARG A 80 -6.10 -8.52 1.54
C ARG A 80 -7.28 -7.57 1.35
N ALA A 81 -7.07 -6.26 1.43
CA ALA A 81 -8.09 -5.27 1.12
C ALA A 81 -8.56 -5.39 -0.33
N TRP A 82 -7.62 -5.57 -1.27
CA TRP A 82 -7.93 -5.83 -2.67
C TRP A 82 -8.81 -7.07 -2.87
N GLU A 83 -8.48 -8.18 -2.20
CA GLU A 83 -9.30 -9.40 -2.24
C GLU A 83 -10.72 -9.18 -1.71
N ILE A 84 -10.89 -8.40 -0.63
CA ILE A 84 -12.19 -8.12 -0.02
C ILE A 84 -13.06 -7.22 -0.92
N LEU A 85 -12.42 -6.29 -1.63
CA LEU A 85 -13.09 -5.36 -2.55
C LEU A 85 -13.40 -5.99 -3.91
N ASP A 86 -12.68 -7.03 -4.31
CA ASP A 86 -12.76 -7.70 -5.64
C ASP A 86 -12.58 -6.71 -6.82
N ASP A 87 -11.80 -5.64 -6.63
CA ASP A 87 -11.52 -4.65 -7.68
C ASP A 87 -10.32 -5.08 -8.54
N ARG A 88 -10.59 -5.95 -9.52
CA ARG A 88 -9.59 -6.44 -10.48
C ARG A 88 -8.96 -5.32 -11.34
N GLY A 89 -9.61 -4.17 -11.46
CA GLY A 89 -9.10 -3.03 -12.23
C GLY A 89 -8.07 -2.18 -11.48
N LEU A 90 -7.91 -2.40 -10.17
CA LEU A 90 -7.05 -1.56 -9.35
C LEU A 90 -5.55 -1.84 -9.52
N CYS A 91 -5.17 -3.13 -9.68
CA CYS A 91 -3.77 -3.55 -9.87
C CYS A 91 -3.13 -2.90 -11.11
N PHE A 92 -3.92 -2.46 -12.09
CA PHE A 92 -3.42 -1.80 -13.30
C PHE A 92 -3.32 -0.27 -13.17
N ARG A 93 -3.98 0.32 -12.17
CA ARG A 93 -4.07 1.77 -11.99
C ARG A 93 -2.92 2.30 -11.13
N ALA A 94 -2.65 1.68 -9.99
CA ALA A 94 -1.53 2.08 -9.13
C ALA A 94 -0.15 2.11 -9.83
N PRO A 95 0.26 1.08 -10.61
CA PRO A 95 1.51 1.16 -11.38
C PRO A 95 1.48 2.25 -12.45
N ARG A 96 0.33 2.48 -13.10
CA ARG A 96 0.17 3.55 -14.10
C ARG A 96 0.34 4.93 -13.48
N ASP A 97 -0.24 5.14 -12.29
CA ASP A 97 -0.14 6.41 -11.55
C ASP A 97 1.31 6.75 -11.18
N LEU A 98 2.18 5.73 -11.13
CA LEU A 98 3.60 5.87 -10.80
C LEU A 98 4.53 5.59 -11.98
N GLN A 99 3.97 5.40 -13.18
CA GLN A 99 4.69 5.01 -14.40
C GLN A 99 5.61 3.78 -14.22
N VAL A 100 5.29 2.91 -13.27
CA VAL A 100 5.99 1.65 -13.04
C VAL A 100 5.49 0.65 -14.08
N ARG A 101 6.41 -0.05 -14.76
CA ARG A 101 6.02 -1.16 -15.65
C ARG A 101 5.37 -2.24 -14.80
N GLU A 102 4.28 -2.84 -15.30
CA GLU A 102 3.54 -3.88 -14.56
C GLU A 102 4.43 -5.05 -14.10
N GLU A 103 5.43 -5.41 -14.91
CA GLU A 103 6.41 -6.46 -14.60
C GLU A 103 7.36 -6.11 -13.44
N ASP A 104 7.53 -4.81 -13.18
CA ASP A 104 8.34 -4.26 -12.10
C ASP A 104 7.47 -3.83 -10.90
N ASP A 105 6.14 -4.04 -10.96
CA ASP A 105 5.22 -3.65 -9.90
C ASP A 105 5.39 -4.59 -8.67
N PRO A 106 5.83 -4.05 -7.52
CA PRO A 106 6.03 -4.80 -6.29
C PRO A 106 4.75 -5.45 -5.73
N PHE A 107 3.58 -4.84 -5.95
CA PHE A 107 2.30 -5.40 -5.56
C PHE A 107 1.91 -6.57 -6.46
N VAL A 108 2.18 -6.48 -7.77
CA VAL A 108 2.01 -7.62 -8.69
C VAL A 108 2.97 -8.76 -8.33
N ALA A 109 4.22 -8.44 -8.02
CA ALA A 109 5.20 -9.41 -7.54
C ALA A 109 4.75 -10.05 -6.21
N PHE A 110 4.21 -9.26 -5.29
CA PHE A 110 3.67 -9.73 -4.03
C PHE A 110 2.46 -10.65 -4.22
N ALA A 111 1.53 -10.30 -5.11
CA ALA A 111 0.36 -11.10 -5.43
C ALA A 111 0.71 -12.51 -5.97
N ARG A 112 1.89 -12.67 -6.60
CA ARG A 112 2.40 -13.95 -7.11
C ARG A 112 3.05 -14.84 -6.05
N ARG A 113 3.24 -14.36 -4.81
CA ARG A 113 3.79 -15.15 -3.71
C ARG A 113 2.83 -16.28 -3.32
N SER A 114 3.36 -17.28 -2.59
CA SER A 114 2.53 -18.37 -2.09
C SER A 114 1.41 -17.83 -1.17
N PRO A 115 0.26 -18.52 -1.04
CA PRO A 115 -0.81 -18.11 -0.14
C PRO A 115 -0.36 -17.85 1.30
N ASP A 116 0.60 -18.65 1.79
CA ASP A 116 1.17 -18.51 3.13
C ASP A 116 2.03 -17.24 3.24
N ASP A 117 2.80 -16.92 2.20
CA ASP A 117 3.72 -15.77 2.17
C ASP A 117 3.04 -14.42 1.92
N ARG A 118 1.78 -14.42 1.45
CA ARG A 118 0.99 -13.20 1.23
C ARG A 118 -0.11 -12.99 2.25
N GLY A 119 -0.33 -13.97 3.13
CA GLY A 119 -1.39 -13.93 4.13
C GLY A 119 -1.08 -12.93 5.25
N ILE A 120 -2.06 -12.09 5.59
CA ILE A 120 -1.92 -11.09 6.68
C ILE A 120 -1.55 -11.74 8.03
N ARG A 121 -1.95 -13.01 8.25
CA ARG A 121 -1.63 -13.71 9.50
C ARG A 121 -0.16 -14.04 9.64
N ALA A 122 0.50 -14.40 8.54
CA ALA A 122 1.94 -14.64 8.52
C ALA A 122 2.73 -13.34 8.78
N MET A 123 2.11 -12.20 8.50
CA MET A 123 2.67 -10.86 8.74
C MET A 123 2.26 -10.25 10.08
N GLY A 124 1.67 -11.04 11.00
CA GLY A 124 1.32 -10.57 12.34
C GLY A 124 0.03 -9.76 12.42
N TYR A 125 -0.84 -9.82 11.41
CA TYR A 125 -2.11 -9.10 11.38
C TYR A 125 -3.33 -10.02 11.39
N ARG A 126 -4.47 -9.44 11.75
CA ARG A 126 -5.79 -10.05 11.63
C ARG A 126 -6.84 -9.03 11.21
N GLU A 127 -7.92 -9.51 10.62
CA GLU A 127 -9.11 -8.70 10.41
C GLU A 127 -9.83 -8.48 11.74
N GLY A 128 -10.45 -7.31 11.88
CA GLY A 128 -11.25 -6.94 13.03
C GLY A 128 -12.10 -5.72 12.77
N SER A 129 -12.64 -5.16 13.84
CA SER A 129 -13.46 -3.95 13.80
C SER A 129 -13.31 -3.15 15.09
N ASP A 130 -13.37 -1.82 14.97
CA ASP A 130 -13.51 -0.89 16.09
C ASP A 130 -14.84 -0.12 16.00
N SER A 131 -15.02 0.91 16.83
CA SER A 131 -16.22 1.76 16.82
C SER A 131 -16.45 2.49 15.49
N GLU A 132 -15.44 2.55 14.62
CA GLU A 132 -15.54 3.18 13.30
C GLU A 132 -15.72 2.16 12.17
N GLY A 133 -15.76 0.85 12.47
CA GLY A 133 -15.97 -0.21 11.49
C GLY A 133 -14.74 -1.07 11.23
N PHE A 134 -14.60 -1.59 10.01
CA PHE A 134 -13.53 -2.53 9.67
C PHE A 134 -12.13 -1.95 9.95
N ARG A 135 -11.22 -2.80 10.44
CA ARG A 135 -9.82 -2.47 10.64
C ARG A 135 -8.92 -3.70 10.59
N PHE A 136 -7.74 -3.57 10.00
CA PHE A 136 -6.65 -4.53 10.21
C PHE A 136 -5.96 -4.23 11.55
N LEU A 137 -5.86 -5.24 12.39
CA LEU A 137 -5.31 -5.16 13.75
C LEU A 137 -4.06 -6.02 13.85
N ASP A 138 -3.11 -5.59 14.67
CA ASP A 138 -2.00 -6.45 15.08
C ASP A 138 -2.54 -7.69 15.83
N GLN A 139 -1.84 -8.81 15.71
CA GLN A 139 -2.12 -10.04 16.45
C GLN A 139 -1.70 -9.97 17.90
#